data_AF-A0A8D8HCW6-F1
#
_entry.id   AF-A0A8D8HCW6-F1
#
_cell.length_a   1.000
_cell.length_b   1.000
_cell.length_c   1.000
_cell.angle_alpha   90.00
_cell.angle_beta   90.00
_cell.angle_gamma   90.00
#
_symmetry.space_group_name_H-M   'P 1'
#
loop_
_entity.id
_entity.type
_entity.pdbx_description
1 polymer ?
#
loop_
_entity_poly.entity_id
_entity_poly.type
_entity_poly.pdbx_seq_one_letter_code
_entity_poly.pdbx_strand_id
1 'polypeptide(L)'
;MGFLGRVLFVAITLLVSIAFKQYRDLTAPLPVPLAEELNQFWGSGDAKQYKEDKSIKPFTVSYSAEVIEKLRTKLTDVPTLVKPLEGAAFQYGFNSDRLQGILKYWRTSYLDKWTEREKFLNQFPQFKTQIQGLDIHFIHVKPKVPAGTKVLPLMLLHGWPGSVREFY
;
A
#
# COMPACT_ATOMS: atom_id res chain seq x y z
N MET A 1 -15.46 -11.63 59.43
CA MET A 1 -16.09 -11.79 58.10
C MET A 1 -16.56 -13.23 57.95
N GLY A 2 -17.85 -13.44 57.68
CA GLY A 2 -18.41 -14.79 57.46
C GLY A 2 -17.91 -15.42 56.16
N PHE A 3 -18.05 -16.74 56.04
CA PHE A 3 -17.64 -17.55 54.89
C PHE A 3 -18.12 -16.95 53.54
N LEU A 4 -19.38 -16.50 53.47
CA LEU A 4 -19.96 -15.84 52.30
C LEU A 4 -19.19 -14.59 51.86
N GLY A 5 -18.73 -13.77 52.81
CA GLY A 5 -17.99 -12.54 52.53
C GLY A 5 -16.61 -12.81 51.93
N ARG A 6 -15.96 -13.92 52.34
CA ARG A 6 -14.69 -14.35 51.76
C ARG A 6 -14.86 -14.85 50.32
N VAL A 7 -15.92 -15.60 50.04
CA VAL A 7 -16.23 -16.09 48.69
C VAL A 7 -16.54 -14.92 47.74
N LEU A 8 -17.36 -13.95 48.18
CA LEU A 8 -17.69 -12.78 47.39
C LEU A 8 -16.46 -11.91 47.08
N PHE A 9 -15.59 -11.72 48.07
CA PHE A 9 -14.33 -10.98 47.88
C PHE A 9 -13.43 -11.65 46.82
N VAL A 10 -13.29 -12.98 46.87
CA VAL A 10 -12.51 -13.73 45.87
C VAL A 10 -13.14 -13.60 44.48
N ALA A 11 -14.45 -13.76 44.35
CA ALA A 11 -15.16 -13.67 43.07
C ALA A 11 -15.02 -12.27 42.43
N ILE A 12 -15.18 -11.20 43.21
CA ILE A 12 -14.98 -9.82 42.75
C ILE A 12 -13.53 -9.61 42.33
N THR A 13 -12.56 -10.07 43.13
CA THR A 13 -11.13 -9.93 42.80
C THR A 13 -10.79 -10.65 41.49
N LEU A 14 -11.35 -11.84 41.28
CA LEU A 14 -11.17 -12.59 40.03
C LEU A 14 -11.78 -11.87 38.83
N LEU A 15 -13.00 -11.36 38.97
CA LEU A 15 -13.68 -10.56 37.94
C LEU A 15 -12.90 -9.30 37.58
N VAL A 16 -12.44 -8.55 38.58
CA VAL A 16 -11.60 -7.35 38.37
C VAL A 16 -10.29 -7.72 37.69
N SER A 17 -9.68 -8.84 38.06
CA SER A 17 -8.41 -9.30 37.45
C SER A 17 -8.60 -9.71 36.00
N ILE A 18 -9.71 -10.39 35.66
CA ILE A 18 -10.07 -10.75 34.28
C ILE A 18 -10.35 -9.48 33.47
N ALA A 19 -11.18 -8.58 33.99
CA ALA A 19 -11.52 -7.32 33.33
C ALA A 19 -10.27 -6.46 33.10
N PHE A 20 -9.37 -6.37 34.08
CA PHE A 20 -8.10 -5.66 33.96
C PHE A 20 -7.18 -6.30 32.93
N LYS A 21 -7.06 -7.64 32.92
CA LYS A 21 -6.28 -8.35 31.90
C LYS A 21 -6.84 -8.08 30.51
N GLN A 22 -8.15 -8.18 30.34
CA GLN A 22 -8.81 -8.01 29.05
C GLN A 22 -8.73 -6.56 28.56
N TYR A 23 -8.87 -5.58 29.45
CA TYR A 23 -8.60 -4.17 29.17
C TYR A 23 -7.15 -4.01 28.71
N ARG A 24 -6.17 -4.51 29.48
CA ARG A 24 -4.76 -4.42 29.14
C ARG A 24 -4.46 -5.09 27.79
N ASP A 25 -5.01 -6.27 27.51
CA ASP A 25 -4.75 -6.98 26.26
C ASP A 25 -5.38 -6.26 25.05
N LEU A 26 -6.49 -5.53 25.24
CA LEU A 26 -7.13 -4.70 24.20
C LEU A 26 -6.46 -3.32 24.01
N THR A 27 -5.87 -2.76 25.06
CA THR A 27 -5.26 -1.41 25.02
C THR A 27 -3.74 -1.41 24.99
N ALA A 28 -3.10 -2.56 25.20
CA ALA A 28 -1.65 -2.66 25.11
C ALA A 28 -1.22 -2.34 23.67
N PRO A 29 -0.11 -1.60 23.51
CA PRO A 29 0.48 -1.45 22.19
C PRO A 29 0.86 -2.82 21.65
N LEU A 30 0.80 -2.98 20.34
CA LEU A 30 1.28 -4.19 19.67
C LEU A 30 2.75 -4.44 20.08
N PRO A 31 3.15 -5.72 20.25
CA PRO A 31 4.52 -6.03 20.59
C PRO A 31 5.46 -5.44 19.54
N VAL A 32 6.61 -4.93 20.00
CA VAL A 32 7.66 -4.48 19.10
C VAL A 32 8.17 -5.70 18.33
N PRO A 33 8.41 -5.60 17.00
CA PRO A 33 9.03 -6.65 16.20
C PRO A 33 10.29 -7.22 16.88
N LEU A 34 10.50 -8.52 16.77
CA LEU A 34 11.67 -9.16 17.38
C LEU A 34 12.95 -8.66 16.71
N ALA A 35 14.06 -8.57 17.46
CA ALA A 35 15.34 -8.07 16.93
C ALA A 35 15.84 -8.88 15.73
N GLU A 36 15.46 -10.15 15.61
CA GLU A 36 15.77 -11.03 14.49
C GLU A 36 15.05 -10.61 13.19
N GLU A 37 13.84 -10.04 13.30
CA GLU A 37 13.06 -9.55 12.15
C GLU A 37 13.70 -8.30 11.54
N LEU A 38 14.41 -7.49 12.34
CA LEU A 38 15.04 -6.24 11.91
C LEU A 38 16.19 -6.45 10.93
N ASN A 39 16.79 -7.65 10.89
CA ASN A 39 17.92 -7.97 10.00
C ASN A 39 17.57 -9.09 9.00
N GLN A 40 16.29 -9.44 8.89
CA GLN A 40 15.86 -10.49 7.99
C GLN A 40 16.09 -10.07 6.53
N PHE A 41 16.65 -10.97 5.73
CA PHE A 41 16.85 -10.77 4.30
C PHE A 41 15.67 -11.33 3.50
N TRP A 42 15.13 -10.52 2.60
CA TRP A 42 13.96 -10.82 1.76
C TRP A 42 14.26 -10.81 0.26
N GLY A 43 15.47 -10.42 -0.12
CA GLY A 43 15.89 -10.36 -1.51
C GLY A 43 16.06 -11.74 -2.16
N SER A 44 16.25 -11.74 -3.47
CA SER A 44 16.67 -12.95 -4.19
C SER A 44 18.17 -13.22 -3.96
N GLY A 45 18.56 -14.48 -3.80
CA GLY A 45 19.97 -14.90 -3.70
C GLY A 45 20.39 -15.35 -2.30
N ASP A 46 21.68 -15.53 -2.10
CA ASP A 46 22.25 -15.94 -0.81
C ASP A 46 22.40 -14.72 0.13
N ALA A 47 21.64 -14.72 1.22
CA ALA A 47 21.70 -13.69 2.26
C ALA A 47 23.12 -13.47 2.81
N LYS A 48 23.98 -14.50 2.81
CA LYS A 48 25.36 -14.40 3.29
C LYS A 48 26.27 -13.59 2.37
N GLN A 49 25.92 -13.50 1.09
CA GLN A 49 26.65 -12.75 0.08
C GLN A 49 26.06 -11.36 -0.15
N TYR A 50 24.87 -11.10 0.41
CA TYR A 50 24.22 -9.81 0.28
C TYR A 50 24.97 -8.73 1.03
N LYS A 51 25.28 -7.65 0.30
CA LYS A 51 25.79 -6.40 0.86
C LYS A 51 24.86 -5.27 0.46
N GLU A 52 24.14 -4.75 1.44
CA GLU A 52 23.17 -3.67 1.22
C GLU A 52 23.85 -2.39 0.75
N ASP A 53 23.43 -1.91 -0.43
CA ASP A 53 23.74 -0.57 -0.89
C ASP A 53 22.76 0.43 -0.25
N LYS A 54 23.24 1.15 0.76
CA LYS A 54 22.45 2.13 1.52
C LYS A 54 22.29 3.48 0.82
N SER A 55 22.75 3.62 -0.42
CA SER A 55 22.59 4.86 -1.17
C SER A 55 21.13 5.06 -1.61
N ILE A 56 20.65 6.29 -1.48
CA ILE A 56 19.33 6.71 -1.96
C ILE A 56 19.50 7.23 -3.39
N LYS A 57 18.94 6.50 -4.36
CA LYS A 57 19.11 6.77 -5.79
C LYS A 57 17.86 7.44 -6.35
N PRO A 58 17.97 8.49 -7.18
CA PRO A 58 16.84 9.05 -7.91
C PRO A 58 16.16 7.98 -8.77
N PHE A 59 14.84 8.04 -8.85
CA PHE A 59 14.03 7.15 -9.68
C PHE A 59 13.10 7.99 -10.57
N THR A 60 12.91 7.55 -11.80
CA THR A 60 11.98 8.15 -12.75
C THR A 60 11.11 7.04 -13.31
N VAL A 61 9.80 7.21 -13.23
CA VAL A 61 8.85 6.32 -13.89
C VAL A 61 9.03 6.48 -15.39
N SER A 62 9.39 5.41 -16.08
CA SER A 62 9.54 5.42 -17.53
C SER A 62 9.14 4.09 -18.11
N TYR A 63 8.30 4.14 -19.15
CA TYR A 63 7.89 2.97 -19.90
C TYR A 63 8.25 3.14 -21.37
N SER A 64 8.84 2.09 -21.95
CA SER A 64 9.18 2.09 -23.37
C SER A 64 7.93 2.13 -24.25
N ALA A 65 8.08 2.70 -25.45
CA ALA A 65 7.02 2.68 -26.46
C ALA A 65 6.53 1.24 -26.74
N GLU A 66 7.42 0.25 -26.70
CA GLU A 66 7.08 -1.16 -26.87
C GLU A 66 6.09 -1.66 -25.81
N VAL A 67 6.26 -1.29 -24.54
CA VAL A 67 5.33 -1.67 -23.47
C VAL A 67 3.95 -1.05 -23.70
N ILE A 68 3.91 0.21 -24.11
CA ILE A 68 2.66 0.94 -24.39
C ILE A 68 1.94 0.37 -25.60
N GLU A 69 2.67 0.06 -26.68
CA GLU A 69 2.09 -0.57 -27.87
C GLU A 69 1.63 -1.99 -27.61
N LYS A 70 2.36 -2.76 -26.79
CA LYS A 70 1.90 -4.08 -26.34
C LYS A 70 0.58 -3.99 -25.56
N LEU A 71 0.43 -2.98 -24.71
CA LEU A 71 -0.84 -2.73 -24.00
C LEU A 71 -1.94 -2.30 -24.97
N ARG A 72 -1.65 -1.44 -25.94
CA ARG A 72 -2.59 -1.00 -26.98
C ARG A 72 -3.14 -2.17 -27.78
N THR A 73 -2.27 -3.11 -28.20
CA THR A 73 -2.68 -4.34 -28.89
C THR A 73 -3.64 -5.17 -28.03
N LYS A 74 -3.31 -5.39 -26.75
CA LYS A 74 -4.19 -6.12 -25.82
C LYS A 74 -5.56 -5.46 -25.60
N LEU A 75 -5.63 -4.14 -25.61
CA LEU A 75 -6.89 -3.40 -25.48
C LEU A 75 -7.68 -3.28 -26.78
N THR A 76 -7.07 -3.65 -27.91
CA THR A 76 -7.73 -3.70 -29.22
C THR A 76 -8.26 -5.09 -29.51
N ASP A 77 -7.51 -6.13 -29.16
CA ASP A 77 -7.89 -7.55 -29.26
C ASP A 77 -8.63 -8.03 -28.00
N VAL A 78 -9.74 -7.38 -27.69
CA VAL A 78 -10.58 -7.75 -26.54
C VAL A 78 -11.63 -8.76 -26.99
N PRO A 79 -11.82 -9.89 -26.26
CA PRO A 79 -12.85 -10.86 -26.58
C PRO A 79 -14.25 -10.25 -26.45
N THR A 80 -15.22 -10.82 -27.16
CA THR A 80 -16.63 -10.43 -27.03
C THR A 80 -17.10 -10.62 -25.59
N LEU A 81 -17.50 -9.53 -24.94
CA LEU A 81 -18.01 -9.55 -23.58
C LEU A 81 -19.46 -10.04 -23.56
N VAL A 82 -19.79 -10.92 -22.60
CA VAL A 82 -21.16 -11.39 -22.38
C VAL A 82 -22.02 -10.23 -21.89
N LYS A 83 -23.22 -10.07 -22.47
CA LYS A 83 -24.16 -9.02 -22.05
C LYS A 83 -24.61 -9.22 -20.60
N PRO A 84 -24.76 -8.13 -19.82
CA PRO A 84 -25.21 -8.26 -18.44
C PRO A 84 -26.71 -8.58 -18.40
N LEU A 85 -27.18 -9.08 -17.25
CA LEU A 85 -28.60 -9.19 -16.96
C LEU A 85 -29.23 -7.80 -16.89
N GLU A 86 -30.46 -7.67 -17.39
CA GLU A 86 -31.21 -6.41 -17.34
C GLU A 86 -31.38 -5.92 -15.90
N GLY A 87 -31.08 -4.65 -15.64
CA GLY A 87 -31.22 -4.04 -14.32
C GLY A 87 -30.21 -4.48 -13.25
N ALA A 88 -29.28 -5.40 -13.54
CA ALA A 88 -28.40 -5.99 -12.52
C ALA A 88 -27.32 -5.05 -11.96
N ALA A 89 -27.07 -3.91 -12.64
CA ALA A 89 -26.00 -2.97 -12.30
C ALA A 89 -24.68 -3.71 -12.01
N PHE A 90 -24.21 -3.69 -10.75
CA PHE A 90 -22.96 -4.33 -10.29
C PHE A 90 -23.19 -5.51 -9.31
N GLN A 91 -24.44 -5.97 -9.15
CA GLN A 91 -24.77 -7.01 -8.16
C GLN A 91 -24.10 -8.36 -8.43
N TYR A 92 -23.72 -8.62 -9.68
CA TYR A 92 -23.03 -9.85 -10.12
C TYR A 92 -21.55 -9.61 -10.44
N GLY A 93 -20.96 -8.57 -9.84
CA GLY A 93 -19.61 -8.13 -10.16
C GLY A 93 -19.59 -7.04 -11.23
N PHE A 94 -18.46 -6.91 -11.92
CA PHE A 94 -18.26 -5.79 -12.83
C PHE A 94 -19.19 -5.87 -14.04
N ASN A 95 -19.98 -4.83 -14.28
CA ASN A 95 -20.91 -4.77 -15.40
C ASN A 95 -20.16 -4.69 -16.74
N SER A 96 -20.46 -5.60 -17.67
CA SER A 96 -19.76 -5.68 -18.95
C SER A 96 -20.01 -4.48 -19.88
N ASP A 97 -21.18 -3.84 -19.83
CA ASP A 97 -21.43 -2.61 -20.59
C ASP A 97 -20.56 -1.46 -20.04
N ARG A 98 -20.37 -1.38 -18.72
CA ARG A 98 -19.45 -0.40 -18.12
C ARG A 98 -17.99 -0.68 -18.50
N LEU A 99 -17.59 -1.95 -18.54
CA LEU A 99 -16.24 -2.34 -18.91
C LEU A 99 -15.91 -1.91 -20.35
N GLN A 100 -16.84 -2.07 -21.29
CA GLN A 100 -16.66 -1.62 -22.68
C GLN A 100 -16.31 -0.12 -22.76
N GLY A 101 -16.98 0.71 -21.97
CA GLY A 101 -16.69 2.15 -21.90
C GLY A 101 -15.28 2.45 -21.38
N ILE A 102 -14.83 1.72 -20.36
CA ILE A 102 -13.48 1.86 -19.79
C ILE A 102 -12.43 1.44 -20.82
N LEU A 103 -12.60 0.27 -21.44
CA LEU A 103 -11.67 -0.23 -22.46
C LEU A 103 -11.57 0.73 -23.65
N LYS A 104 -12.71 1.27 -24.10
CA LYS A 104 -12.74 2.29 -25.16
C LYS A 104 -11.95 3.53 -24.75
N TYR A 105 -12.22 4.11 -23.58
CA TYR A 105 -11.49 5.29 -23.11
C TYR A 105 -9.98 5.02 -23.00
N TRP A 106 -9.61 3.85 -22.47
CA TRP A 106 -8.21 3.53 -22.24
C TRP A 106 -7.46 3.47 -23.58
N ARG A 107 -8.00 2.74 -24.55
CA ARG A 107 -7.36 2.53 -25.86
C ARG A 107 -7.38 3.76 -26.78
N THR A 108 -8.43 4.58 -26.75
CA THR A 108 -8.61 5.69 -27.73
C THR A 108 -8.29 7.07 -27.19
N SER A 109 -8.07 7.22 -25.88
CA SER A 109 -7.95 8.55 -25.27
C SER A 109 -6.82 8.62 -24.24
N TYR A 110 -6.73 7.63 -23.35
CA TYR A 110 -5.74 7.66 -22.28
C TYR A 110 -4.34 7.29 -22.78
N LEU A 111 -4.19 6.21 -23.56
CA LEU A 111 -2.89 5.77 -24.04
C LEU A 111 -2.23 6.78 -24.98
N ASP A 112 -3.01 7.53 -25.75
CA ASP A 112 -2.48 8.59 -26.62
C ASP A 112 -1.87 9.76 -25.83
N LYS A 113 -2.27 9.89 -24.55
CA LYS A 113 -1.74 10.88 -23.60
C LYS A 113 -0.74 10.28 -22.62
N TRP A 114 -0.18 9.11 -22.92
CA TRP A 114 0.72 8.41 -21.99
C TRP A 114 1.89 9.29 -21.54
N THR A 115 2.54 10.01 -22.46
CA THR A 115 3.65 10.91 -22.12
C THR A 115 3.25 11.99 -21.11
N GLU A 116 2.02 12.49 -21.16
CA GLU A 116 1.51 13.43 -20.15
C GLU A 116 1.32 12.74 -18.79
N ARG A 117 0.86 11.48 -18.78
CA ARG A 117 0.67 10.70 -17.55
C ARG A 117 2.01 10.40 -16.91
N GLU A 118 3.01 10.02 -17.70
CA GLU A 118 4.37 9.78 -17.22
C GLU A 118 5.00 11.07 -16.65
N LYS A 119 4.82 12.21 -17.32
CA LYS A 119 5.23 13.51 -16.79
C LYS A 119 4.51 13.86 -15.48
N PHE A 120 3.21 13.62 -15.40
CA PHE A 120 2.44 13.84 -14.17
C PHE A 120 2.94 12.96 -13.02
N LEU A 121 3.18 11.67 -13.27
CA LEU A 121 3.73 10.75 -12.26
C LEU A 121 5.12 11.18 -11.80
N ASN A 122 5.92 11.80 -12.66
CA ASN A 122 7.25 12.30 -12.31
C ASN A 122 7.26 13.75 -11.79
N GLN A 123 6.10 14.36 -11.49
CA GLN A 123 6.07 15.74 -10.97
C GLN A 123 6.67 15.87 -9.56
N PHE A 124 6.71 14.77 -8.80
CA PHE A 124 7.33 14.73 -7.48
C PHE A 124 8.65 13.96 -7.51
N PRO A 125 9.65 14.33 -6.67
CA PRO A 125 10.89 13.57 -6.55
C PRO A 125 10.63 12.14 -6.05
N GLN A 126 11.11 11.16 -6.80
CA GLN A 126 11.00 9.74 -6.46
C GLN A 126 12.38 9.11 -6.32
N PHE A 127 12.46 8.09 -5.48
CA PHE A 127 13.72 7.45 -5.14
C PHE A 127 13.57 5.94 -4.99
N LYS A 128 14.70 5.24 -5.02
CA LYS A 128 14.85 3.87 -4.57
C LYS A 128 16.05 3.75 -3.63
N THR A 129 15.94 2.86 -2.66
CA THR A 129 17.05 2.42 -1.81
C THR A 129 16.89 0.95 -1.50
N GLN A 130 17.98 0.26 -1.18
CA GLN A 130 17.88 -1.12 -0.72
C GLN A 130 17.56 -1.15 0.77
N ILE A 131 16.61 -2.00 1.14
CA ILE A 131 16.31 -2.37 2.53
C ILE A 131 16.12 -3.88 2.55
N GLN A 132 16.95 -4.58 3.32
CA GLN A 132 16.79 -6.01 3.58
C GLN A 132 16.71 -6.86 2.30
N GLY A 133 17.45 -6.49 1.26
CA GLY A 133 17.48 -7.20 -0.03
C GLY A 133 16.45 -6.77 -1.06
N LEU A 134 15.60 -5.79 -0.76
CA LEU A 134 14.57 -5.30 -1.67
C LEU A 134 14.85 -3.86 -2.09
N ASP A 135 14.63 -3.54 -3.36
CA ASP A 135 14.61 -2.16 -3.84
C ASP A 135 13.27 -1.51 -3.47
N ILE A 136 13.27 -0.69 -2.43
CA ILE A 136 12.08 0.00 -1.94
C ILE A 136 11.95 1.35 -2.65
N HIS A 137 10.85 1.53 -3.39
CA HIS A 137 10.46 2.80 -4.00
C HIS A 137 9.72 3.68 -3.00
N PHE A 138 9.97 4.99 -3.07
CA PHE A 138 9.22 5.99 -2.30
C PHE A 138 9.24 7.37 -2.99
N ILE A 139 8.26 8.20 -2.62
CA ILE A 139 8.19 9.63 -2.98
C ILE A 139 8.56 10.44 -1.73
N HIS A 140 9.45 11.42 -1.89
CA HIS A 140 9.86 12.30 -0.78
C HIS A 140 9.82 13.76 -1.22
N VAL A 141 8.78 14.46 -0.75
CA VAL A 141 8.58 15.89 -1.02
C VAL A 141 8.95 16.68 0.22
N LYS A 142 9.82 17.68 0.06
CA LYS A 142 10.19 18.61 1.13
C LYS A 142 9.51 19.96 0.90
N PRO A 143 8.84 20.54 1.92
CA PRO A 143 8.23 21.85 1.77
C PRO A 143 9.33 22.93 1.70
N LYS A 144 9.06 24.01 0.97
CA LYS A 144 9.87 25.23 1.03
C LYS A 144 9.32 26.10 2.15
N VAL A 145 10.03 26.17 3.27
CA VAL A 145 9.61 26.91 4.47
C VAL A 145 10.67 27.93 4.89
N PRO A 146 10.29 29.05 5.56
CA PRO A 146 11.23 30.01 6.09
C PRO A 146 12.21 29.39 7.10
N ALA A 147 13.39 29.99 7.23
CA ALA A 147 14.35 29.63 8.26
C ALA A 147 13.72 29.67 9.66
N GLY A 148 14.06 28.69 10.50
CA GLY A 148 13.46 28.54 11.84
C GLY A 148 12.13 27.79 11.87
N THR A 149 11.53 27.47 10.71
CA THR A 149 10.31 26.64 10.67
C THR A 149 10.67 25.16 10.85
N LYS A 150 10.09 24.52 11.87
CA LYS A 150 10.27 23.08 12.10
C LYS A 150 9.52 22.28 11.03
N VAL A 151 10.24 21.46 10.27
CA VAL A 151 9.66 20.49 9.34
C VAL A 151 9.50 19.15 10.05
N LEU A 152 8.27 18.61 10.08
CA LEU A 152 7.98 17.31 10.68
C LEU A 152 7.87 16.23 9.60
N PRO A 153 8.50 15.06 9.77
CA PRO A 153 8.33 13.94 8.85
C PRO A 153 6.96 13.30 9.03
N LEU A 154 6.28 13.02 7.91
CA LEU A 154 5.05 12.24 7.86
C LEU A 154 5.25 11.08 6.89
N MET A 155 5.00 9.86 7.35
CA MET A 155 4.99 8.67 6.51
C MET A 155 3.55 8.38 6.08
N LEU A 156 3.33 8.31 4.77
CA LEU A 156 2.05 7.93 4.18
C LEU A 156 2.18 6.54 3.58
N LEU A 157 1.27 5.64 3.97
CA LEU A 157 1.25 4.25 3.56
C LEU A 157 -0.05 3.99 2.78
N HIS A 158 0.06 3.48 1.56
CA HIS A 158 -1.11 3.10 0.77
C HIS A 158 -1.59 1.68 1.15
N GLY A 159 -2.81 1.35 0.73
CA GLY A 159 -3.38 0.01 0.91
C GLY A 159 -3.44 -0.78 -0.39
N TRP A 160 -4.25 -1.84 -0.36
CA TRP A 160 -4.66 -2.61 -1.53
C TRP A 160 -6.14 -2.34 -1.84
N PRO A 161 -6.57 -2.25 -3.12
CA PRO A 161 -5.83 -2.40 -4.39
C PRO A 161 -5.20 -1.08 -4.89
N GLY A 162 -4.82 -0.21 -3.95
CA GLY A 162 -4.28 1.11 -4.21
C GLY A 162 -2.77 1.15 -4.49
N SER A 163 -2.21 2.35 -4.45
CA SER A 163 -0.78 2.61 -4.65
C SER A 163 -0.43 4.04 -4.20
N VAL A 164 0.85 4.40 -4.26
CA VAL A 164 1.32 5.79 -4.03
C VAL A 164 0.55 6.85 -4.85
N ARG A 165 -0.12 6.45 -5.95
CA ARG A 165 -0.94 7.36 -6.75
C ARG A 165 -2.07 8.02 -5.95
N GLU A 166 -2.56 7.39 -4.88
CA GLU A 166 -3.65 7.93 -4.05
C GLU A 166 -3.29 9.25 -3.34
N PHE A 167 -2.00 9.55 -3.22
CA PHE A 167 -1.49 10.73 -2.48
C PHE A 167 -0.94 11.85 -3.37
N TYR A 168 -1.08 11.74 -4.70
CA TYR A 168 -0.69 12.80 -5.65
C TYR A 168 -1.73 13.91 -5.70
#